data_AF-A0A6G2VS51-F1
#
_entry.id   AF-A0A6G2VS51-F1
#
_cell.length_a   1.000
_cell.length_b   1.000
_cell.length_c   1.000
_cell.angle_alpha   90.00
_cell.angle_beta   90.00
_cell.angle_gamma   90.00
#
_symmetry.space_group_name_H-M   'P 1'
#
loop_
_entity.id
_entity.type
_entity.pdbx_description
1 polymer ?
#
loop_
_entity_poly.entity_id
_entity_poly.type
_entity_poly.pdbx_seq_one_letter_code
_entity_poly.pdbx_strand_id
1 'polypeptide(L)'
;MPITPATATHSSSNGTAEAILLELVDEKGVTIGTAEKLAAHQPPGQLHRAFSVFLFDEQGRLLLQQRALGKYHSPGVWSNTCCGHP
;
A
#
# COMPACT_ATOMS: atom_id res chain seq x y z
N MET A 1 -13.48 24.41 -18.46
CA MET A 1 -12.97 24.78 -17.12
C MET A 1 -11.46 24.70 -17.18
N PRO A 2 -10.73 25.77 -16.80
CA PRO A 2 -9.27 25.79 -16.88
C PRO A 2 -8.67 24.99 -15.72
N ILE A 3 -7.80 24.03 -16.03
CA ILE A 3 -7.01 23.31 -15.03
C ILE A 3 -5.76 24.11 -14.70
N THR A 4 -5.75 24.76 -13.54
CA THR A 4 -4.53 25.34 -12.96
C THR A 4 -3.61 24.20 -12.52
N PRO A 5 -2.34 24.14 -12.96
CA PRO A 5 -1.39 23.19 -12.39
C PRO A 5 -0.99 23.72 -11.01
N ALA A 6 -1.37 23.01 -9.95
CA ALA A 6 -0.84 23.25 -8.62
C ALA A 6 0.63 22.81 -8.60
N THR A 7 1.54 23.78 -8.72
CA THR A 7 2.97 23.59 -8.43
C THR A 7 3.13 23.44 -6.93
N ALA A 8 2.95 22.22 -6.42
CA ALA A 8 3.36 21.89 -5.06
C ALA A 8 4.89 21.82 -5.05
N THR A 9 5.51 22.84 -4.45
CA THR A 9 6.92 22.87 -4.13
C THR A 9 7.21 21.76 -3.11
N HIS A 10 7.72 20.62 -3.59
CA HIS A 10 8.29 19.61 -2.70
C HIS A 10 9.57 20.20 -2.07
N SER A 11 9.47 20.60 -0.80
CA SER A 11 10.65 20.83 0.03
C SER A 11 11.39 19.50 0.16
N SER A 12 12.53 19.38 -0.51
CA SER A 12 13.45 18.25 -0.35
C SER A 12 14.08 18.33 1.04
N SER A 13 13.43 17.73 2.04
CA SER A 13 14.09 17.38 3.28
C SER A 13 15.08 16.25 2.96
N ASN A 14 16.37 16.51 3.23
CA ASN A 14 17.44 15.54 3.09
C ASN A 14 17.40 14.53 4.27
N GLY A 15 16.24 13.91 4.49
CA GLY A 15 16.01 12.93 5.52
C GLY A 15 16.17 11.53 4.94
N THR A 16 17.00 10.70 5.57
CA THR A 16 16.90 9.25 5.40
C THR A 16 15.43 8.87 5.61
N ALA A 17 14.75 8.45 4.55
CA ALA A 17 13.35 8.07 4.61
C ALA A 17 13.19 7.03 5.73
N GLU A 18 12.38 7.34 6.74
CA GLU A 18 12.13 6.43 7.84
C GLU A 18 11.53 5.14 7.27
N ALA A 19 12.13 4.00 7.62
CA ALA A 19 11.73 2.71 7.08
C ALA A 19 10.30 2.37 7.51
N ILE A 20 9.43 2.03 6.56
CA ILE A 20 8.09 1.53 6.86
C ILE A 20 8.22 0.07 7.27
N LEU A 21 7.83 -0.25 8.52
CA LEU A 21 7.86 -1.62 9.05
C LEU A 21 6.49 -2.29 8.91
N LEU A 22 6.51 -3.61 8.69
CA LEU A 22 5.33 -4.48 8.65
C LEU A 22 5.40 -5.51 9.78
N GLU A 23 4.25 -5.88 10.33
CA GLU A 23 4.11 -6.96 11.29
C GLU A 23 4.27 -8.32 10.60
N LEU A 24 5.31 -9.09 10.98
CA LEU A 24 5.47 -10.46 10.55
C LEU A 24 4.62 -11.39 11.42
N VAL A 25 4.00 -12.38 10.78
CA VAL A 25 3.16 -13.36 11.46
C VAL A 25 3.51 -14.78 11.04
N ASP A 26 3.23 -15.75 11.91
CA ASP A 26 3.23 -17.17 11.56
C ASP A 26 1.92 -17.58 10.85
N GLU A 27 1.82 -18.86 10.46
CA GLU A 27 0.62 -19.40 9.78
C GLU A 27 -0.65 -19.36 10.63
N LYS A 28 -0.53 -19.19 11.95
CA LYS A 28 -1.66 -19.04 12.88
C LYS A 28 -2.02 -17.56 13.11
N GLY A 29 -1.31 -16.65 12.46
CA GLY A 29 -1.51 -15.21 12.59
C GLY A 29 -0.90 -14.60 13.85
N VAL A 30 -0.08 -15.35 14.58
CA VAL A 30 0.63 -14.88 15.77
C VAL A 30 1.81 -14.01 15.34
N THR A 31 1.97 -12.85 15.97
CA THR A 31 3.08 -11.93 15.71
C THR A 31 4.42 -12.57 16.07
N ILE A 32 5.36 -12.55 15.12
CA ILE A 32 6.72 -13.10 15.31
C ILE A 32 7.83 -12.07 15.13
N GLY A 33 7.50 -10.83 14.74
CA GLY A 33 8.46 -9.74 14.62
C GLY A 33 8.00 -8.67 13.63
N THR A 34 8.97 -7.94 13.09
CA THR A 34 8.75 -6.90 12.08
C THR A 34 9.80 -6.94 10.98
N ALA A 35 9.44 -6.55 9.77
CA ALA A 35 10.39 -6.37 8.66
C ALA A 35 10.12 -5.06 7.92
N GLU A 36 11.15 -4.51 7.27
CA GLU A 36 10.95 -3.39 6.35
C GLU A 36 10.06 -3.82 5.18
N LYS A 37 9.18 -2.91 4.74
CA LYS A 37 8.13 -3.17 3.77
C LYS A 37 8.64 -3.73 2.45
N LEU A 38 9.67 -3.14 1.87
CA LEU A 38 10.24 -3.65 0.62
C LEU A 38 10.84 -5.04 0.85
N ALA A 39 11.61 -5.22 1.92
CA ALA A 39 12.22 -6.51 2.26
C ALA A 39 11.19 -7.64 2.50
N ALA A 40 10.04 -7.34 3.10
CA ALA A 40 8.96 -8.31 3.31
C ALA A 40 8.29 -8.77 2.00
N HIS A 41 8.32 -7.93 0.95
CA HIS A 41 7.71 -8.21 -0.35
C HIS A 41 8.69 -8.76 -1.40
N GLN A 42 10.00 -8.70 -1.14
CA GLN A 42 11.02 -9.24 -2.05
C GLN A 42 11.13 -10.77 -1.90
N PRO A 43 11.45 -11.51 -2.98
CA PRO A 43 11.64 -12.96 -2.92
C PRO A 43 12.62 -13.38 -1.80
N PRO A 44 12.31 -14.41 -1.00
CA PRO A 44 11.18 -15.35 -1.14
C PRO A 44 9.82 -14.86 -0.64
N GLY A 45 9.73 -13.63 -0.14
CA GLY A 45 8.57 -13.09 0.56
C GLY A 45 8.56 -13.52 2.02
N GLN A 46 8.12 -12.64 2.91
CA GLN A 46 7.93 -12.95 4.34
C GLN A 46 6.45 -12.85 4.68
N LEU A 47 5.92 -13.81 5.44
CA LEU A 47 4.51 -13.77 5.84
C LEU A 47 4.27 -12.59 6.79
N HIS A 48 3.38 -11.69 6.39
CA HIS A 48 3.10 -10.46 7.13
C HIS A 48 1.60 -10.15 7.14
N ARG A 49 1.16 -9.42 8.17
CA ARG A 49 -0.24 -9.04 8.32
C ARG A 49 -0.60 -7.98 7.26
N ALA A 50 -1.76 -8.16 6.64
CA ALA A 50 -2.32 -7.24 5.65
C ALA A 50 -3.82 -7.09 5.85
N PHE A 51 -4.40 -6.04 5.28
CA PHE A 51 -5.85 -5.86 5.22
C PHE A 51 -6.30 -5.59 3.78
N SER A 52 -7.58 -5.87 3.52
CA SER A 52 -8.26 -5.57 2.26
C SER A 52 -9.65 -5.02 2.55
N VAL A 53 -9.99 -3.89 1.95
CA VAL A 53 -11.28 -3.20 2.13
C VAL A 53 -12.12 -3.31 0.87
N PHE A 54 -13.40 -3.61 1.04
CA PHE A 54 -14.41 -3.59 -0.02
C PHE A 54 -15.48 -2.59 0.34
N LEU A 55 -15.52 -1.46 -0.37
CA LEU A 55 -16.50 -0.40 -0.15
C LEU A 55 -17.61 -0.48 -1.20
N PHE A 56 -18.85 -0.52 -0.73
CA PHE A 56 -20.04 -0.54 -1.57
C PHE A 56 -20.80 0.77 -1.39
N ASP A 57 -21.36 1.29 -2.48
CA ASP A 57 -22.33 2.39 -2.40
C ASP A 57 -23.74 1.89 -2.02
N GLU A 58 -24.69 2.81 -1.88
CA GLU A 58 -26.08 2.49 -1.52
C GLU A 58 -26.80 1.63 -2.56
N GLN A 59 -26.27 1.53 -3.79
CA GLN A 59 -26.80 0.66 -4.85
C GLN A 59 -26.08 -0.70 -4.91
N GLY A 60 -25.17 -0.98 -3.99
CA GLY A 60 -24.41 -2.23 -3.93
C GLY A 60 -23.29 -2.34 -4.96
N ARG A 61 -22.86 -1.24 -5.58
CA ARG A 61 -21.72 -1.25 -6.52
C ARG A 61 -20.41 -1.18 -5.76
N LEU A 62 -19.43 -1.99 -6.13
CA LEU A 62 -18.10 -2.03 -5.52
C LEU A 62 -17.20 -0.92 -6.09
N LEU A 63 -16.58 -0.14 -5.21
CA LEU A 63 -15.49 0.77 -5.60
C LEU A 63 -14.20 -0.02 -5.89
N LEU A 64 -13.77 -0.01 -7.15
CA LEU A 64 -12.49 -0.56 -7.58
C LEU A 64 -11.44 0.56 -7.68
N GLN A 65 -10.18 0.24 -7.40
CA GLN A 65 -9.05 1.13 -7.73
C GLN A 65 -8.19 0.55 -8.85
N GLN A 66 -7.71 1.43 -9.73
CA GLN A 66 -6.56 1.15 -10.57
C GLN A 66 -5.31 1.69 -9.87
N ARG A 67 -4.32 0.82 -9.65
CA ARG A 67 -3.10 1.21 -8.94
C ARG A 67 -2.27 2.17 -9.77
N ALA A 68 -1.74 3.21 -9.13
CA ALA A 68 -0.82 4.16 -9.77
C ALA A 68 0.41 3.43 -10.36
N LEU A 69 0.88 3.89 -11.52
CA LEU A 69 2.00 3.28 -12.23
C LEU A 69 3.34 3.35 -11.45
N GLY A 70 3.49 4.31 -10.54
CA GLY A 70 4.68 4.46 -9.71
C GLY A 70 4.76 3.51 -8.51
N LYS A 71 3.79 2.61 -8.31
CA LYS A 71 3.84 1.62 -7.22
C LYS A 71 4.88 0.54 -7.55
N TYR A 72 5.78 0.26 -6.60
CA TYR A 72 6.81 -0.78 -6.77
C TYR A 72 6.23 -2.18 -6.96
N HIS A 73 5.06 -2.46 -6.38
CA HIS A 73 4.36 -3.73 -6.49
C HIS A 73 3.05 -3.56 -7.25
N SER A 74 2.83 -4.39 -8.27
CA SER A 74 1.61 -4.45 -9.10
C SER A 74 1.14 -3.09 -9.65
N PRO A 75 2.00 -2.32 -10.35
CA PRO A 75 1.61 -1.05 -10.96
C PRO A 75 0.55 -1.23 -12.06
N GLY A 76 -0.43 -0.32 -12.15
CA GLY A 76 -1.44 -0.31 -13.23
C GLY A 76 -2.54 -1.36 -13.13
N VAL A 77 -2.43 -2.30 -12.19
CA VAL A 77 -3.39 -3.40 -11.99
C VAL A 77 -4.65 -2.90 -11.29
N TRP A 78 -5.82 -3.37 -11.73
CA TRP A 78 -7.10 -3.17 -11.06
C TRP A 78 -7.23 -4.08 -9.84
N SER A 79 -7.75 -3.54 -8.74
CA SER A 79 -7.94 -4.27 -7.47
C SER A 79 -9.19 -3.78 -6.73
N ASN A 80 -9.49 -4.40 -5.58
CA ASN A 80 -10.54 -3.93 -4.66
C ASN A 80 -10.22 -2.53 -4.11
N THR A 81 -11.11 -1.97 -3.29
CA THR A 81 -11.09 -0.57 -2.88
C THR A 81 -9.77 -0.11 -2.27
N CYS A 82 -9.20 -0.86 -1.33
CA CYS A 82 -7.95 -0.50 -0.67
C CYS A 82 -7.30 -1.72 -0.01
N CYS A 83 -5.98 -1.87 -0.19
CA CYS A 83 -5.18 -2.85 0.51
C CYS A 83 -3.98 -2.16 1.18
N GLY A 84 -3.57 -2.69 2.34
CA GLY A 84 -2.42 -2.18 3.07
C GLY A 84 -2.00 -3.12 4.18
N HIS A 85 -1.25 -2.55 5.13
CA HIS A 85 -0.74 -3.25 6.31
C HIS A 85 -1.03 -2.37 7.53
N PRO A 86 -1.32 -2.97 8.70
CA PRO A 86 -1.45 -2.24 9.94
C PRO A 86 -0.13 -1.62 10.40
#